data_AF-A0A8J2PQR9-F1
#
_entry.id   AF-A0A8J2PQR9-F1
#
_cell.length_a   1.000
_cell.length_b   1.000
_cell.length_c   1.000
_cell.angle_alpha   90.00
_cell.angle_beta   90.00
_cell.angle_gamma   90.00
#
_symmetry.space_group_name_H-M   'P 1'
#
loop_
_entity.id
_entity.type
_entity.pdbx_description
1 polymer ?
#
loop_
_entity_poly.entity_id
_entity_poly.type
_entity_poly.pdbx_seq_one_letter_code
_entity_poly.pdbx_strand_id
1 'polypeptide(L)'
;LWSIFDKLKGFQQKVGRTPAIFFIPSLAKAFPKALGWNVLLTMLKEIKGILQDHIDEHQKTYSEDGVPRDFMDVYLAEIYKTTDTNSSFYKDHGMRSLRAVMTDFFIAGSETVSNTLS
;
A
#
# COMPACT_ATOMS: atom_id res chain seq x y z
N LEU A 1 -13.73 -1.62 3.65
CA LEU A 1 -13.43 -2.45 2.45
C LEU A 1 -14.29 -2.06 1.25
N TRP A 2 -15.61 -2.30 1.24
CA TRP A 2 -16.51 -1.91 0.12
C TRP A 2 -16.37 -0.45 -0.36
N SER A 3 -16.31 0.51 0.57
CA SER A 3 -16.07 1.92 0.23
C SER A 3 -14.72 2.19 -0.48
N ILE A 4 -13.68 1.40 -0.18
CA ILE A 4 -12.37 1.51 -0.84
C ILE A 4 -12.47 0.99 -2.28
N PHE A 5 -13.18 -0.12 -2.50
CA PHE A 5 -13.42 -0.66 -3.83
C PHE A 5 -14.22 0.32 -4.71
N ASP A 6 -15.26 0.96 -4.17
CA ASP A 6 -16.03 1.97 -4.90
C ASP A 6 -15.16 3.19 -5.28
N LYS A 7 -14.29 3.63 -4.36
CA LYS A 7 -13.32 4.72 -4.62
C LYS A 7 -12.29 4.31 -5.67
N LEU A 8 -11.82 3.06 -5.64
CA LEU A 8 -10.88 2.51 -6.61
C LEU A 8 -11.50 2.48 -8.01
N LYS A 9 -12.70 1.92 -8.15
CA LYS A 9 -13.44 1.91 -9.42
C LYS A 9 -13.69 3.33 -9.94
N GLY A 10 -14.09 4.25 -9.07
CA GLY A 10 -14.27 5.67 -9.41
C GLY A 10 -12.97 6.38 -9.82
N PHE A 11 -11.84 6.02 -9.21
CA PHE A 11 -10.52 6.50 -9.62
C PHE A 11 -10.12 5.97 -11.00
N GLN A 12 -10.23 4.66 -11.23
CA GLN A 12 -9.92 4.05 -12.52
C GLN A 12 -10.75 4.65 -13.66
N GLN A 13 -12.05 4.86 -13.45
CA GLN A 13 -12.92 5.48 -14.44
C GLN A 13 -12.51 6.92 -14.78
N LYS A 14 -12.07 7.71 -13.78
CA LYS A 14 -11.61 9.10 -13.99
C LYS A 14 -10.23 9.17 -14.64
N VAL A 15 -9.31 8.30 -14.24
CA VAL A 15 -7.93 8.23 -14.72
C VAL A 15 -7.85 7.66 -16.12
N GLY A 16 -8.63 6.60 -16.42
CA GLY A 16 -8.75 6.05 -17.76
C GLY A 16 -9.26 7.07 -18.79
N ARG A 17 -9.98 8.11 -18.33
CA ARG A 17 -10.40 9.25 -19.16
C ARG A 17 -9.36 10.38 -19.25
N THR A 18 -8.38 10.45 -18.34
CA THR A 18 -7.38 11.54 -18.28
C THR A 18 -5.98 11.04 -17.87
N PRO A 19 -5.27 10.30 -18.75
CA PRO A 19 -3.94 9.76 -18.44
C PRO A 19 -2.87 10.84 -18.23
N ALA A 20 -3.11 12.07 -18.68
CA ALA A 20 -2.18 13.20 -18.59
C ALA A 20 -1.73 13.53 -17.15
N ILE A 21 -2.49 13.12 -16.12
CA ILE A 21 -2.13 13.35 -14.71
C ILE A 21 -0.79 12.68 -14.33
N PHE A 22 -0.47 11.53 -14.91
CA PHE A 22 0.79 10.82 -14.66
C PHE A 22 1.97 11.41 -15.42
N PHE A 23 1.71 12.08 -16.54
CA PHE A 23 2.73 12.67 -17.40
C PHE A 23 2.98 14.15 -17.10
N ILE A 24 2.10 14.82 -16.34
CA ILE A 24 2.21 16.24 -16.01
C ILE A 24 1.96 16.46 -14.50
N PRO A 25 2.98 16.24 -13.64
CA PRO A 25 2.85 16.35 -12.18
C PRO A 25 2.39 17.73 -11.69
N SER A 26 2.83 18.80 -12.36
CA SER A 26 2.45 20.18 -12.03
C SER A 26 0.94 20.44 -12.21
N LEU A 27 0.31 19.77 -13.19
CA LEU A 27 -1.12 19.91 -13.47
C LEU A 27 -1.96 19.20 -12.40
N ALA A 28 -1.50 18.04 -11.92
CA ALA A 28 -2.13 17.32 -10.81
C ALA A 28 -2.16 18.17 -9.53
N LYS A 29 -1.11 18.97 -9.28
CA LYS A 29 -1.02 19.87 -8.13
C LYS A 29 -1.93 21.11 -8.27
N ALA A 30 -2.14 21.60 -9.49
CA ALA A 30 -2.95 22.80 -9.77
C ALA A 30 -4.48 22.53 -9.73
N PHE A 31 -4.95 21.34 -10.16
CA PHE A 31 -6.38 21.00 -10.19
C PHE A 31 -6.70 19.67 -9.47
N PRO A 32 -6.46 19.57 -8.16
CA PRO A 32 -6.53 18.30 -7.41
C PRO A 32 -7.93 17.67 -7.31
N LYS A 33 -9.00 18.47 -7.47
CA LYS A 33 -10.40 17.99 -7.47
C LYS A 33 -10.87 17.50 -8.85
N ALA A 34 -10.48 18.20 -9.93
CA ALA A 34 -10.95 17.88 -11.28
C ALA A 34 -10.30 16.59 -11.82
N LEU A 35 -9.04 16.35 -11.46
CA LEU A 35 -8.23 15.24 -11.96
C LEU A 35 -8.32 13.96 -11.10
N GLY A 36 -9.17 13.93 -10.08
CA GLY A 36 -9.32 12.74 -9.21
C GLY A 36 -8.14 12.50 -8.25
N TRP A 37 -7.17 13.41 -8.16
CA TRP A 37 -6.01 13.31 -7.27
C TRP A 37 -6.40 13.17 -5.79
N ASN A 38 -7.40 13.94 -5.34
CA ASN A 38 -7.90 13.82 -3.97
C ASN A 38 -8.53 12.46 -3.66
N VAL A 39 -9.16 11.81 -4.65
CA VAL A 39 -9.73 10.47 -4.49
C VAL A 39 -8.62 9.45 -4.28
N LEU A 40 -7.56 9.53 -5.10
CA LEU A 40 -6.36 8.69 -4.96
C LEU A 40 -5.71 8.85 -3.58
N LEU A 41 -5.44 10.09 -3.17
CA LEU A 41 -4.79 10.37 -1.89
C LEU A 41 -5.62 9.89 -0.71
N THR A 42 -6.95 10.07 -0.75
CA THR A 42 -7.85 9.61 0.32
C THR A 42 -7.89 8.09 0.38
N MET A 43 -7.99 7.42 -0.76
CA MET A 43 -7.97 5.96 -0.85
C MET A 43 -6.65 5.38 -0.32
N LEU A 44 -5.51 5.93 -0.75
CA LEU A 44 -4.18 5.51 -0.28
C LEU A 44 -4.02 5.75 1.22
N LYS A 45 -4.56 6.85 1.76
CA LYS A 45 -4.52 7.13 3.20
C LYS A 45 -5.33 6.10 3.99
N GLU A 46 -6.52 5.74 3.52
CA GLU A 46 -7.38 4.74 4.17
C GLU A 46 -6.74 3.34 4.15
N ILE A 47 -6.22 2.90 3.00
CA ILE A 47 -5.53 1.62 2.86
C ILE A 47 -4.32 1.57 3.78
N LYS A 48 -3.48 2.61 3.77
CA LYS A 48 -2.30 2.69 4.64
C LYS A 48 -2.67 2.67 6.12
N GLY A 49 -3.76 3.30 6.52
CA GLY A 49 -4.24 3.27 7.90
C GLY A 49 -4.55 1.85 8.36
N ILE A 50 -5.39 1.13 7.59
CA ILE A 50 -5.76 -0.26 7.90
C ILE A 50 -4.53 -1.16 7.96
N LEU A 51 -3.63 -1.06 6.98
CA LEU A 51 -2.42 -1.89 6.94
C LEU A 51 -1.45 -1.55 8.07
N GLN A 52 -1.36 -0.28 8.48
CA GLN A 52 -0.50 0.14 9.58
C GLN A 52 -0.95 -0.49 10.90
N ASP A 53 -2.26 -0.54 11.18
CA ASP A 53 -2.78 -1.17 12.40
C ASP A 53 -2.37 -2.65 12.47
N HIS A 54 -2.46 -3.38 11.35
CA HIS A 54 -2.04 -4.77 11.26
C HIS A 54 -0.52 -4.95 11.38
N ILE A 55 0.29 -4.08 10.76
CA ILE A 55 1.75 -4.14 10.88
C ILE A 55 2.17 -3.87 12.32
N ASP A 56 1.55 -2.90 13.00
CA ASP A 56 1.83 -2.57 14.39
C ASP A 56 1.51 -3.74 15.33
N GLU A 57 0.39 -4.44 15.09
CA GLU A 57 0.05 -5.67 15.79
C GLU A 57 1.12 -6.75 15.57
N HIS A 58 1.55 -6.95 14.32
CA HIS A 58 2.57 -7.94 14.01
C HIS A 58 3.90 -7.64 14.70
N GLN A 59 4.31 -6.37 14.75
CA GLN A 59 5.50 -5.95 15.47
C GLN A 59 5.38 -6.17 16.99
N LYS A 60 4.22 -5.87 17.59
CA LYS A 60 4.00 -6.01 19.04
C LYS A 60 4.02 -7.46 19.52
N THR A 61 3.48 -8.37 18.71
CA THR A 61 3.35 -9.77 19.06
C THR A 61 4.40 -10.65 18.36
N TYR A 62 5.42 -10.03 17.75
CA TYR A 62 6.47 -10.76 17.07
C TYR A 62 7.25 -11.62 18.07
N SER A 63 7.54 -12.86 17.67
CA SER A 63 8.36 -13.81 18.44
C SER A 63 9.44 -14.37 17.53
N GLU A 64 10.70 -14.13 17.87
CA GLU A 64 11.85 -14.59 17.07
C GLU A 64 11.94 -16.12 17.01
N ASP A 65 11.58 -16.79 18.12
CA ASP A 65 11.56 -18.24 18.23
C ASP A 65 10.20 -18.85 17.80
N GLY A 66 9.24 -18.01 17.41
CA GLY A 66 7.90 -18.43 17.00
C GLY A 66 7.85 -18.89 15.53
N VAL A 67 6.86 -19.73 15.21
CA VAL A 67 6.53 -20.01 13.80
C VAL A 67 5.91 -18.74 13.19
N PRO A 68 6.42 -18.23 12.06
CA PRO A 68 5.85 -17.05 11.40
C PRO A 68 4.37 -17.28 11.07
N ARG A 69 3.50 -16.34 11.47
CA ARG A 69 2.05 -16.45 11.24
C ARG A 69 1.70 -16.24 9.78
N ASP A 70 2.35 -15.28 9.15
CA ASP A 70 2.12 -14.88 7.77
C ASP A 70 3.34 -14.18 7.15
N PHE A 71 3.13 -13.62 5.96
CA PHE A 71 4.15 -12.89 5.22
C PHE A 71 4.75 -11.72 6.01
N MET A 72 3.97 -11.02 6.84
CA MET A 72 4.47 -9.88 7.62
C MET A 72 5.48 -10.34 8.66
N ASP A 73 5.23 -11.45 9.36
CA ASP A 73 6.21 -12.00 10.31
C ASP A 73 7.51 -12.45 9.63
N VAL A 74 7.40 -13.08 8.46
CA VAL A 74 8.58 -13.48 7.66
C VAL A 74 9.39 -12.25 7.26
N TYR A 75 8.72 -11.19 6.80
CA TYR A 75 9.39 -9.96 6.39
C TYR A 75 10.02 -9.22 7.58
N LEU A 76 9.34 -9.18 8.73
CA LEU A 76 9.88 -8.61 9.97
C LEU A 76 11.13 -9.36 10.44
N ALA A 77 11.13 -10.70 10.35
CA ALA A 77 12.30 -11.50 10.67
C ALA A 77 13.51 -11.12 9.79
N GLU A 78 13.29 -10.88 8.50
CA GLU A 78 14.36 -10.44 7.59
C GLU A 78 14.87 -9.04 7.96
N ILE A 79 13.96 -8.11 8.30
CA ILE A 79 14.33 -6.76 8.77
C ILE A 79 15.21 -6.85 10.03
N TYR A 80 14.84 -7.69 10.99
CA TYR A 80 15.55 -7.81 12.26
C TYR A 80 16.90 -8.52 12.13
N LYS A 81 17.03 -9.47 11.20
CA LYS A 81 18.30 -10.15 10.89
C LYS A 81 19.27 -9.31 10.07
N THR A 82 18.76 -8.35 9.30
CA THR A 82 19.56 -7.57 8.35
C THR A 82 20.52 -6.62 9.08
N THR A 83 21.82 -6.83 8.87
CA THR A 83 22.89 -5.94 9.36
C THR A 83 23.49 -5.06 8.27
N ASP A 84 23.33 -5.43 6.99
CA ASP A 84 23.80 -4.65 5.85
C ASP A 84 23.00 -3.34 5.71
N THR A 85 23.70 -2.22 5.86
CA THR A 85 23.12 -0.87 5.78
C THR A 85 22.62 -0.50 4.38
N ASN A 86 23.06 -1.20 3.34
CA ASN A 86 22.63 -0.96 1.96
C ASN A 86 21.40 -1.79 1.57
N SER A 87 20.99 -2.74 2.40
CA SER A 87 19.84 -3.61 2.14
C SER A 87 18.52 -2.83 2.23
N SER A 88 17.57 -3.19 1.38
CA SER A 88 16.20 -2.65 1.43
C SER A 88 15.44 -3.03 2.70
N PHE A 89 15.94 -4.04 3.44
CA PHE A 89 15.40 -4.54 4.70
C PHE A 89 16.00 -3.85 5.94
N TYR A 90 16.98 -2.95 5.78
CA TYR A 90 17.68 -2.37 6.92
C TYR A 90 16.80 -1.41 7.75
N LYS A 91 16.47 -1.79 8.99
CA LYS A 91 15.79 -0.96 10.01
C LYS A 91 14.56 -0.21 9.43
N ASP A 92 14.53 1.11 9.58
CA ASP A 92 13.44 1.98 9.11
C ASP A 92 13.24 1.94 7.58
N HIS A 93 14.28 1.60 6.82
CA HIS A 93 14.13 1.37 5.39
C HIS A 93 13.31 0.09 5.16
N GLY A 94 13.64 -1.00 5.84
CA GLY A 94 12.87 -2.24 5.85
C GLY A 94 11.41 -2.04 6.22
N MET A 95 11.14 -1.29 7.30
CA MET A 95 9.77 -0.99 7.73
C MET A 95 8.99 -0.14 6.72
N ARG A 96 9.66 0.75 5.98
CA ARG A 96 9.03 1.49 4.88
C ARG A 96 8.75 0.58 3.69
N SER A 97 9.69 -0.30 3.36
CA SER A 97 9.53 -1.30 2.30
C SER A 97 8.37 -2.25 2.60
N LEU A 98 8.25 -2.77 3.83
CA LEU A 98 7.14 -3.62 4.25
C LEU A 98 5.78 -2.94 4.01
N ARG A 99 5.64 -1.69 4.46
CA ARG A 99 4.40 -0.92 4.25
C ARG A 99 4.07 -0.71 2.78
N ALA A 100 5.09 -0.46 1.95
CA ALA A 100 4.90 -0.30 0.51
C ALA A 100 4.44 -1.61 -0.14
N VAL A 101 5.11 -2.73 0.19
CA VAL A 101 4.77 -4.06 -0.33
C VAL A 101 3.35 -4.48 0.08
N MET A 102 2.99 -4.30 1.35
CA MET A 102 1.62 -4.63 1.81
C MET A 102 0.56 -3.77 1.12
N THR A 103 0.88 -2.49 0.85
CA THR A 103 -0.03 -1.61 0.09
C THR A 103 -0.19 -2.08 -1.35
N ASP A 104 0.90 -2.49 -1.99
CA ASP A 104 0.90 -3.01 -3.36
C ASP A 104 0.09 -4.31 -3.46
N PHE A 105 0.36 -5.28 -2.60
CA PHE A 105 -0.40 -6.54 -2.53
C PHE A 105 -1.88 -6.30 -2.33
N PHE A 106 -2.24 -5.38 -1.44
CA PHE A 106 -3.65 -5.07 -1.19
C PHE A 106 -4.31 -4.48 -2.43
N ILE A 107 -3.69 -3.50 -3.11
CA ILE A 107 -4.28 -2.86 -4.29
C ILE A 107 -4.36 -3.85 -5.47
N ALA A 108 -3.25 -4.50 -5.79
CA ALA A 108 -3.16 -5.43 -6.92
C ALA A 108 -4.10 -6.64 -6.75
N GLY A 109 -4.12 -7.22 -5.55
CA GLY A 109 -5.01 -8.35 -5.23
C GLY A 109 -6.49 -7.94 -5.23
N SER A 110 -6.79 -6.77 -4.67
CA SER A 110 -8.16 -6.21 -4.66
C SER A 110 -8.69 -5.97 -6.07
N GLU A 111 -7.86 -5.42 -6.95
CA GLU A 111 -8.26 -5.10 -8.32
C GLU A 111 -8.47 -6.36 -9.18
N THR A 112 -7.48 -7.25 -9.21
CA THR A 112 -7.49 -8.41 -10.12
C THR A 112 -8.51 -9.47 -9.72
N VAL A 113 -8.66 -9.77 -8.42
CA VAL A 113 -9.62 -10.77 -7.95
C VAL A 113 -11.05 -10.23 -8.01
N SER A 114 -11.28 -8.97 -7.62
CA SER A 114 -12.63 -8.39 -7.70
C SER A 114 -13.12 -8.32 -9.14
N ASN A 115 -12.25 -7.99 -10.10
CA ASN A 115 -12.64 -7.91 -11.52
C ASN A 115 -12.85 -9.28 -12.17
N THR A 116 -12.24 -10.34 -11.64
CA THR A 116 -12.45 -11.70 -12.15
C THR A 116 -13.78 -12.30 -11.68
N LEU A 117 -14.28 -11.87 -10.51
CA LEU A 117 -15.50 -12.42 -9.88
C LEU A 117 -16.74 -11.51 -10.04
N SER A 118 -16.60 -10.30 -10.59
CA SER A 118 -17.71 -9.38 -10.90
C SER A 118 -18.31 -9.67 -12.27
#